data_AF-A0A0S7XFP8-F1
#
_entry.id   AF-A0A0S7XFP8-F1
#
_cell.length_a   1.000
_cell.length_b   1.000
_cell.length_c   1.000
_cell.angle_alpha   90.00
_cell.angle_beta   90.00
_cell.angle_gamma   90.00
#
_symmetry.space_group_name_H-M   'P 1'
#
loop_
_entity.id
_entity.type
_entity.pdbx_description
1 polymer ?
#
loop_
_entity_poly.entity_id
_entity_poly.type
_entity_poly.pdbx_seq_one_letter_code
_entity_poly.pdbx_strand_id
1 'polypeptide(L)'
;MKKIKIDMDKCTGCRTCEVICSLTHDQGTINPRKSCIRVFKDDEEGVNFPLIAQSPNRIEYVKAPTLIINGKNCNVFQFWSLFKPSDLECNFCTNCVKWCVTGALTLVEE
;
A
#
# COMPACT_ATOMS: atom_id res chain seq x y z
N MET A 1 -20.39 -3.35 1.68
CA MET A 1 -19.09 -3.60 1.00
C MET A 1 -17.95 -3.34 1.96
N LYS A 2 -16.94 -4.21 2.01
CA LYS A 2 -15.76 -4.03 2.89
C LYS A 2 -14.78 -3.03 2.28
N LYS A 3 -14.31 -2.08 3.06
CA LYS A 3 -13.29 -1.09 2.67
C LYS A 3 -12.24 -0.98 3.76
N ILE A 4 -11.00 -0.67 3.39
CA ILE A 4 -9.97 -0.28 4.35
C ILE A 4 -9.79 1.22 4.26
N LYS A 5 -10.13 1.92 5.33
CA LYS A 5 -9.84 3.34 5.48
C LYS A 5 -8.35 3.52 5.82
N ILE A 6 -7.71 4.45 5.13
CA ILE A 6 -6.29 4.79 5.29
C ILE A 6 -6.21 6.23 5.82
N ASP A 7 -5.57 6.39 6.97
CA ASP A 7 -5.27 7.67 7.62
C ASP A 7 -3.78 7.96 7.45
N MET A 8 -3.44 8.80 6.47
CA MET A 8 -2.05 9.08 6.09
C MET A 8 -1.28 9.81 7.18
N ASP A 9 -1.95 10.64 7.99
CA ASP A 9 -1.31 11.41 9.05
C ASP A 9 -0.80 10.51 10.19
N LYS A 10 -1.36 9.31 10.32
CA LYS A 10 -0.92 8.29 11.28
C LYS A 10 0.06 7.28 10.69
N CYS A 11 0.29 7.30 9.38
CA CYS A 11 1.19 6.35 8.74
C CYS A 11 2.64 6.79 8.91
N THR A 12 3.44 5.98 9.61
CA THR A 12 4.88 6.25 9.82
C THR A 12 5.78 5.66 8.72
N GLY A 13 5.20 4.94 7.76
CA GLY A 13 5.97 4.26 6.72
C GLY A 13 6.77 3.05 7.21
N CYS A 14 6.38 2.42 8.34
CA CYS A 14 7.11 1.28 8.94
C CYS A 14 7.05 -0.01 8.10
N ARG A 15 6.13 -0.11 7.14
CA ARG A 15 5.93 -1.28 6.25
C ARG A 15 5.61 -2.61 6.96
N THR A 16 5.21 -2.60 8.23
CA THR A 16 4.73 -3.80 8.93
C THR A 16 3.55 -4.44 8.21
N CYS A 17 2.68 -3.63 7.59
CA CYS A 17 1.58 -4.10 6.75
C CYS A 17 2.05 -4.92 5.54
N GLU A 18 3.19 -4.57 4.93
CA GLU A 18 3.76 -5.33 3.80
C GLU A 18 4.29 -6.68 4.26
N VAL A 19 5.01 -6.68 5.39
CA VAL A 19 5.62 -7.88 5.99
C VAL A 19 4.53 -8.89 6.38
N ILE A 20 3.52 -8.47 7.14
CA ILE A 20 2.48 -9.40 7.60
C ILE A 20 1.62 -9.91 6.43
N CYS A 21 1.38 -9.07 5.43
CA CYS A 21 0.60 -9.47 4.26
C CYS A 21 1.36 -10.51 3.44
N SER A 22 2.65 -10.31 3.15
CA SER A 22 3.44 -11.33 2.45
C SER A 22 3.57 -12.61 3.25
N LEU A 23 3.79 -12.53 4.58
CA LEU A 23 3.82 -13.72 5.44
C LEU A 23 2.51 -14.51 5.37
N THR A 24 1.37 -13.81 5.34
CA THR A 24 0.05 -14.44 5.27
C THR A 24 -0.22 -15.10 3.91
N HIS A 25 0.24 -14.48 2.81
CA HIS A 25 -0.20 -14.82 1.46
C HIS A 25 0.88 -15.41 0.54
N ASP A 26 2.15 -15.41 0.96
CA ASP A 26 3.29 -15.99 0.22
C ASP A 26 3.96 -17.13 1.00
N GLN A 27 3.16 -18.14 1.37
CA GLN A 27 3.64 -19.41 1.96
C GLN A 27 4.54 -19.21 3.19
N GLY A 28 4.26 -18.20 4.02
CA GLY A 28 5.06 -17.92 5.22
C GLY A 28 6.39 -17.21 4.97
N THR A 29 6.61 -16.66 3.77
CA THR A 29 7.84 -15.93 3.44
C THR A 29 7.66 -14.41 3.54
N ILE A 30 8.75 -13.72 3.90
CA ILE A 30 8.78 -12.25 3.93
C ILE A 30 9.24 -11.76 2.55
N ASN A 31 8.28 -11.39 1.71
CA ASN A 31 8.53 -10.79 0.41
C ASN A 31 7.54 -9.64 0.16
N PRO A 32 7.90 -8.39 0.51
CA PRO A 32 7.03 -7.23 0.33
C PRO A 32 6.52 -7.07 -1.12
N ARG A 33 7.25 -7.53 -2.14
CA ARG A 33 6.79 -7.46 -3.54
C ARG A 33 5.54 -8.30 -3.83
N LYS A 34 5.25 -9.28 -2.99
CA LYS A 34 4.04 -10.13 -3.09
C LYS A 34 2.95 -9.75 -2.09
N SER A 35 3.14 -8.65 -1.36
CA SER A 35 2.10 -8.10 -0.50
C SER A 35 1.01 -7.41 -1.32
N CYS A 36 -0.26 -7.68 -0.99
CA CYS A 36 -1.41 -6.97 -1.55
C CYS A 36 -1.57 -5.54 -0.99
N ILE A 37 -0.70 -5.10 -0.07
CA ILE A 37 -0.60 -3.70 0.39
C ILE A 37 0.86 -3.25 0.33
N ARG A 38 1.13 -2.07 -0.23
CA ARG A 38 2.48 -1.50 -0.37
C ARG A 38 2.47 -0.05 0.07
N VAL A 39 3.52 0.42 0.73
CA VAL A 39 3.63 1.81 1.16
C VAL A 39 4.52 2.57 0.19
N PHE A 40 3.90 3.46 -0.60
CA PHE A 40 4.63 4.53 -1.26
C PHE A 40 5.21 5.44 -0.18
N LYS A 41 6.51 5.68 -0.24
CA LYS A 41 7.24 6.44 0.75
C LYS A 41 8.10 7.48 0.06
N ASP A 42 7.84 8.73 0.36
CA ASP A 42 8.65 9.87 -0.06
C ASP A 42 9.19 10.54 1.20
N ASP A 43 10.46 10.28 1.51
CA ASP A 43 11.10 10.83 2.70
C ASP A 43 11.38 12.34 2.58
N GLU A 44 11.57 12.85 1.36
CA GLU A 44 11.84 14.27 1.10
C GLU A 44 10.59 15.10 1.36
N GLU A 45 9.46 14.63 0.84
CA GLU A 45 8.15 15.26 1.06
C GLU A 45 7.49 14.82 2.37
N GLY A 46 8.05 13.83 3.08
CA GLY A 46 7.47 13.27 4.30
C GLY A 46 6.10 12.65 4.08
N VAL A 47 5.91 11.94 2.96
CA VAL A 47 4.66 11.28 2.57
C VAL A 47 4.77 9.78 2.74
N ASN A 48 3.85 9.20 3.51
CA ASN A 48 3.67 7.76 3.63
C ASN A 48 2.26 7.38 3.19
N PHE A 49 2.15 6.77 2.02
CA PHE A 49 0.87 6.42 1.42
C PHE A 49 0.74 4.91 1.18
N PRO A 50 -0.01 4.21 2.05
CA PRO A 50 -0.41 2.82 1.80
C PRO A 50 -1.30 2.72 0.56
N LEU A 51 -0.97 1.80 -0.32
CA LEU A 51 -1.69 1.45 -1.54
C LEU A 51 -2.11 -0.02 -1.44
N ILE A 52 -3.38 -0.30 -1.70
CA ILE A 52 -3.95 -1.66 -1.61
C ILE A 52 -4.24 -2.14 -3.03
N ALA A 53 -3.79 -3.36 -3.35
CA ALA A 53 -3.99 -3.96 -4.66
C ALA A 53 -5.47 -4.26 -4.92
N GLN A 54 -5.96 -3.86 -6.09
CA GLN A 54 -7.32 -4.08 -6.55
C GLN A 54 -7.31 -4.60 -7.99
N SER A 55 -8.00 -5.71 -8.25
CA SER A 55 -8.12 -6.26 -9.61
C SER A 55 -9.41 -5.77 -10.29
N PRO A 56 -9.41 -5.49 -11.62
CA PRO A 56 -8.25 -5.51 -12.52
C PRO A 56 -7.40 -4.24 -12.41
N ASN A 57 -6.10 -4.40 -12.17
CA ASN A 57 -5.14 -3.31 -12.24
C ASN A 57 -4.91 -2.91 -13.71
N ARG A 58 -5.79 -2.10 -14.30
CA ARG A 58 -5.52 -1.45 -15.59
C ARG A 58 -4.66 -0.21 -15.36
N ILE A 59 -3.38 -0.43 -15.08
CA ILE A 59 -2.41 0.68 -15.07
C ILE A 59 -1.98 0.90 -16.52
N GLU A 60 -2.51 1.94 -17.15
CA GLU A 60 -1.96 2.46 -18.39
C GLU A 60 -0.57 3.05 -18.12
N TYR A 61 0.38 2.78 -19.01
CA TYR A 61 1.71 3.38 -18.90
C TYR A 61 1.59 4.90 -19.06
N VAL A 62 1.81 5.63 -17.96
CA VAL A 62 1.95 7.09 -17.99
C VAL A 62 3.44 7.41 -17.97
N LYS A 63 3.97 8.03 -19.03
CA LYS A 63 5.38 8.41 -19.08
C LYS A 63 5.65 9.55 -18.10
N ALA A 64 6.52 9.31 -17.11
CA ALA A 64 6.99 10.32 -16.13
C ALA A 64 5.86 11.13 -15.46
N PRO A 65 4.95 10.49 -14.71
CA PRO A 65 3.86 11.20 -14.03
C PRO A 65 4.41 12.09 -12.91
N THR A 66 3.74 13.20 -12.63
CA THR A 66 3.90 13.93 -11.36
C THR A 66 2.84 13.43 -10.38
N LEU A 67 3.24 12.95 -9.21
CA LEU A 67 2.29 12.61 -8.13
C LEU A 67 2.16 13.80 -7.19
N ILE A 68 0.93 14.26 -6.98
CA ILE A 68 0.63 15.29 -5.98
C ILE A 68 -0.20 14.64 -4.89
N ILE A 69 0.38 14.46 -3.70
CA ILE A 69 -0.29 13.86 -2.54
C ILE A 69 -0.33 14.92 -1.44
N ASN A 70 -1.54 15.28 -0.98
CA ASN A 70 -1.75 16.35 0.01
C ASN A 70 -1.04 17.67 -0.36
N GLY A 71 -1.04 18.03 -1.65
CA GLY A 71 -0.40 19.25 -2.14
C GLY A 71 1.12 19.18 -2.31
N LYS A 72 1.75 18.03 -2.02
CA LYS A 72 3.19 17.81 -2.13
C LYS A 72 3.55 17.11 -3.43
N ASN A 73 4.58 17.61 -4.13
CA ASN A 73 5.05 17.02 -5.38
C ASN A 73 5.98 15.84 -5.08
N CYS A 74 5.45 14.64 -5.14
CA CYS A 74 6.16 13.43 -4.75
C CYS A 74 6.98 12.83 -5.90
N ASN A 75 8.14 12.25 -5.57
CA ASN A 75 9.01 11.58 -6.51
C ASN A 75 8.46 10.20 -6.90
N VAL A 76 8.07 10.06 -8.17
CA VAL A 76 7.42 8.85 -8.69
C VAL A 76 8.37 7.72 -9.04
N PHE A 77 9.69 7.90 -8.91
CA PHE A 77 10.66 6.88 -9.30
C PHE A 77 10.43 5.57 -8.52
N GLN A 78 9.97 5.65 -7.27
CA GLN A 78 9.62 4.47 -6.47
C GLN A 78 8.30 3.80 -6.91
N PHE A 79 7.37 4.54 -7.52
CA PHE A 79 6.01 4.11 -7.82
C PHE A 79 5.97 2.94 -8.81
N TRP A 80 6.87 2.94 -9.80
CA TRP A 80 6.99 1.88 -10.82
C TRP A 80 7.27 0.48 -10.25
N SER A 81 7.79 0.41 -9.01
CA SER A 81 8.18 -0.85 -8.36
C SER A 81 7.12 -1.41 -7.40
N LEU A 82 6.02 -0.68 -7.16
CA LEU A 82 5.06 -1.02 -6.11
C LEU A 82 4.09 -2.12 -6.55
N PHE A 83 3.63 -2.12 -7.80
CA PHE A 83 2.65 -3.11 -8.27
C PHE A 83 3.10 -3.74 -9.59
N LYS A 84 4.08 -4.62 -9.48
CA LYS A 84 4.27 -5.73 -10.42
C LYS A 84 4.40 -7.01 -9.61
N PRO A 85 3.61 -8.06 -9.90
CA PRO A 85 2.74 -8.24 -11.07
C PRO A 85 1.25 -7.88 -10.82
N SER A 86 0.43 -7.90 -11.89
CA SER A 86 -0.95 -7.37 -11.96
C SER A 86 -2.04 -8.23 -11.32
N ASP A 87 -1.67 -9.41 -10.86
CA ASP A 87 -2.49 -10.54 -10.41
C ASP A 87 -2.71 -10.58 -8.89
N LEU A 88 -2.20 -9.60 -8.15
CA LEU A 88 -2.48 -9.45 -6.73
C LEU A 88 -3.85 -8.78 -6.51
N GLU A 89 -4.68 -9.42 -5.70
CA GLU A 89 -5.97 -8.89 -5.24
C GLU A 89 -6.08 -9.01 -3.72
N CYS A 90 -6.45 -7.91 -3.06
CA CYS A 90 -6.68 -7.92 -1.62
C CYS A 90 -8.03 -8.59 -1.28
N ASN A 91 -7.98 -9.64 -0.47
CA ASN A 91 -9.19 -10.34 0.02
C ASN A 91 -9.74 -9.78 1.35
N PHE A 92 -9.23 -8.64 1.81
CA PHE A 92 -9.62 -7.98 3.06
C PHE A 92 -9.49 -8.87 4.32
N CYS A 93 -8.44 -9.71 4.42
CA CYS A 93 -8.18 -10.57 5.58
C CYS A 93 -7.91 -9.81 6.90
N THR A 94 -7.67 -8.48 6.83
CA THR A 94 -7.44 -7.56 7.95
C THR A 94 -6.13 -7.73 8.73
N ASN A 95 -5.22 -8.63 8.35
CA ASN A 95 -3.94 -8.78 9.07
C ASN A 95 -3.11 -7.48 9.07
N CYS A 96 -3.12 -6.71 7.98
CA CYS A 96 -2.47 -5.40 7.92
C CYS A 96 -3.10 -4.38 8.90
N VAL A 97 -4.42 -4.43 9.11
CA VAL A 97 -5.14 -3.59 10.08
C VAL A 97 -4.74 -3.97 11.50
N LYS A 98 -4.78 -5.27 11.83
CA LYS A 98 -4.44 -5.78 13.18
C LYS A 98 -3.01 -5.42 13.61
N TRP A 99 -2.07 -5.41 12.67
CA TRP A 99 -0.66 -5.12 12.94
C TRP A 99 -0.29 -3.64 12.77
N CYS A 100 -1.24 -2.79 12.39
CA CYS A 100 -1.02 -1.35 12.28
C CYS A 100 -1.11 -0.71 13.67
N VAL A 101 0.01 -0.66 14.39
CA VAL A 101 0.07 -0.13 15.77
C VAL A 101 -0.34 1.35 15.89
N THR A 102 -0.19 2.13 14.82
CA THR A 102 -0.58 3.55 14.81
C THR A 102 -2.06 3.76 14.55
N GLY A 103 -2.80 2.71 14.15
CA GLY A 103 -4.19 2.83 13.73
C GLY A 103 -4.39 3.57 12.41
N ALA A 104 -3.36 3.64 11.56
CA ALA A 104 -3.46 4.24 10.23
C ALA A 104 -4.34 3.44 9.25
N LEU A 105 -4.61 2.17 9.55
CA LEU A 105 -5.47 1.30 8.74
C LEU A 105 -6.68 0.88 9.57
N THR A 106 -7.89 0.95 9.01
CA THR A 106 -9.13 0.52 9.69
C THR A 106 -10.07 -0.15 8.71
N LEU A 107 -10.67 -1.29 9.09
CA LEU A 107 -11.74 -1.90 8.30
C LEU A 107 -13.04 -1.12 8.54
N VAL A 108 -13.70 -0.75 7.46
CA VAL A 108 -15.02 -0.13 7.46
C VAL A 108 -15.97 -1.05 6.68
N GLU A 109 -17.13 -1.31 7.27
CA GLU A 109 -18.22 -2.04 6.63
C GLU A 109 -19.34 -1.04 6.32
N GLU A 110 -19.62 -0.83 5.03
CA GLU A 110 -20.78 -0.07 4.54
C GLU A 110 -21.91 -1.00 4.10
#